data_AF-D6PBG7-F1
#
_entry.id   AF-D6PBG7-F1
#
_cell.length_a   1.000
_cell.length_b   1.000
_cell.length_c   1.000
_cell.angle_alpha   90.00
_cell.angle_beta   90.00
_cell.angle_gamma   90.00
#
_symmetry.space_group_name_H-M   'P 1'
#
loop_
_entity.id
_entity.type
_entity.pdbx_description
1 polymer ?
#
loop_
_entity_poly.entity_id
_entity_poly.type
_entity_poly.pdbx_seq_one_letter_code
_entity_poly.pdbx_strand_id
1 'polypeptide(L)'
;MYLIAGAIGAPVFAGGTSGLFTGSTLVASGGYLLAFPVASALIAEGLDRSRKAGFADFKAQILCWSLAMIPVYVFGTLWLAEALSVDLAQAYEWGVEPFLLWDFGKIVLLAFVTTKVWSYESFDEEEQEDVSEDKPVKITV
;
A
#
# COMPACT_ATOMS: atom_id res chain seq x y z
N MET A 1 -8.86 -0.74 8.25
CA MET A 1 -9.21 -1.17 9.63
C MET A 1 -8.19 -0.72 10.67
N TYR A 2 -6.89 -0.94 10.46
CA TYR A 2 -5.84 -0.59 11.43
C TYR A 2 -5.91 0.85 11.97
N LEU A 3 -5.97 1.85 11.08
CA LEU A 3 -6.05 3.27 11.48
C LEU A 3 -7.31 3.61 12.25
N ILE A 4 -8.45 3.01 11.88
CA ILE A 4 -9.74 3.24 12.54
C ILE A 4 -9.69 2.68 13.97
N ALA A 5 -9.15 1.47 14.14
CA ALA A 5 -8.99 0.85 15.46
C ALA A 5 -8.10 1.71 16.38
N GLY A 6 -6.99 2.24 15.87
CA GLY A 6 -6.15 3.16 16.63
C GLY A 6 -6.82 4.51 16.90
N ALA A 7 -7.64 5.02 15.99
CA ALA A 7 -8.37 6.28 16.15
C ALA A 7 -9.48 6.21 17.21
N ILE A 8 -10.15 5.06 17.37
CA ILE A 8 -11.15 4.83 18.44
C ILE A 8 -10.51 4.55 19.80
N GLY A 9 -9.19 4.61 19.93
CA GLY A 9 -8.47 4.50 21.20
C GLY A 9 -7.89 3.11 21.51
N ALA A 10 -7.97 2.14 20.59
CA ALA A 10 -7.34 0.84 20.80
C ALA A 10 -5.80 0.95 20.73
N PRO A 11 -5.04 0.30 21.63
CA PRO A 11 -3.59 0.38 21.70
C PRO A 11 -2.90 -0.50 20.64
N VAL A 12 -3.24 -0.28 19.37
CA VAL A 12 -2.78 -1.08 18.22
C VAL A 12 -1.55 -0.47 17.53
N PHE A 13 -1.20 0.78 17.86
CA PHE A 13 0.01 1.42 17.35
C PHE A 13 1.25 0.96 18.12
N ALA A 14 2.42 1.14 17.51
CA ALA A 14 3.69 0.72 18.09
C ALA A 14 3.88 1.29 19.51
N GLY A 15 4.38 0.46 20.43
CA GLY A 15 4.53 0.82 21.85
C GLY A 15 3.23 0.79 22.66
N GLY A 16 2.14 0.23 22.15
CA GLY A 16 0.85 0.18 22.84
C GLY A 16 0.13 1.52 22.87
N THR A 17 0.46 2.40 21.92
CA THR A 17 -0.13 3.73 21.80
C THR A 17 -1.45 3.70 21.03
N SER A 18 -2.28 4.71 21.24
CA SER A 18 -3.54 4.92 20.51
C SER A 18 -3.67 6.37 20.07
N GLY A 19 -4.40 6.60 18.98
CA GLY A 19 -4.52 7.91 18.35
C GLY A 19 -3.26 8.39 17.61
N LEU A 20 -3.44 9.41 16.75
CA LEU A 20 -2.35 10.12 16.08
C LEU A 20 -1.81 11.29 16.91
N PHE A 21 -2.46 11.55 18.05
CA PHE A 21 -2.19 12.65 18.96
C PHE A 21 -2.24 12.11 20.39
N THR A 22 -1.25 12.46 21.21
CA THR A 22 -1.30 12.20 22.66
C THR A 22 -1.45 13.56 23.36
N GLY A 23 -2.69 13.91 23.70
CA GLY A 23 -3.01 15.26 24.19
C GLY A 23 -2.88 16.31 23.09
N SER A 24 -2.00 17.30 23.29
CA SER A 24 -1.72 18.37 22.32
C SER A 24 -0.55 18.07 21.38
N THR A 25 0.14 16.93 21.56
CA THR A 25 1.35 16.61 20.82
C THR A 25 1.06 15.60 19.72
N LEU A 26 1.55 15.88 18.51
CA LEU A 26 1.54 14.97 17.37
C LEU A 26 2.42 13.75 17.69
N VAL A 27 1.92 12.55 17.44
CA VAL A 27 2.75 11.34 17.56
C VAL A 27 3.71 11.30 16.38
N ALA A 28 5.02 11.13 16.63
CA ALA A 28 6.07 11.15 15.60
C ALA A 28 5.79 10.23 14.39
N SER A 29 5.20 9.05 14.63
CA SER A 29 4.87 8.08 13.58
C SER A 29 3.56 8.36 12.83
N GLY A 30 2.81 9.39 13.21
CA GLY A 30 1.47 9.67 12.69
C GLY A 30 1.42 9.92 11.18
N GLY A 31 2.39 10.64 10.64
CA GLY A 31 2.47 10.92 9.19
C GLY A 31 2.69 9.65 8.35
N TYR A 32 3.53 8.73 8.84
CA TYR A 32 3.76 7.44 8.18
C TYR A 32 2.48 6.59 8.17
N LEU A 33 1.72 6.61 9.28
CA LEU A 33 0.45 5.93 9.40
C LEU A 33 -0.58 6.43 8.39
N LEU A 34 -0.67 7.76 8.22
CA LEU A 34 -1.58 8.39 7.26
C LEU A 34 -1.17 8.15 5.80
N ALA A 35 0.10 7.91 5.52
CA ALA A 35 0.58 7.62 4.18
C ALA A 35 0.30 6.17 3.73
N PHE A 36 0.14 5.23 4.66
CA PHE A 36 -0.06 3.81 4.34
C PHE A 36 -1.25 3.52 3.43
N PRO A 37 -2.45 4.10 3.62
CA PRO A 37 -3.57 3.91 2.70
C PRO A 37 -3.22 4.31 1.26
N VAL A 38 -2.55 5.44 1.08
CA VAL A 38 -2.12 5.93 -0.24
C VAL A 38 -1.07 4.99 -0.85
N ALA A 39 -0.06 4.60 -0.08
CA ALA A 39 0.95 3.65 -0.53
C ALA A 39 0.33 2.30 -0.93
N SER A 40 -0.62 1.79 -0.13
CA SER A 40 -1.29 0.52 -0.41
C SER A 40 -2.13 0.57 -1.69
N ALA A 41 -2.80 1.69 -1.97
CA ALA A 41 -3.55 1.88 -3.20
C ALA A 41 -2.63 1.91 -4.43
N LEU A 42 -1.48 2.58 -4.34
CA LEU A 42 -0.48 2.63 -5.42
C LEU A 42 0.10 1.24 -5.71
N ILE A 43 0.42 0.46 -4.66
CA ILE A 43 0.90 -0.91 -4.82
C ILE A 43 -0.18 -1.79 -5.45
N ALA A 44 -1.42 -1.72 -4.95
CA ALA A 44 -2.54 -2.51 -5.47
C ALA A 44 -2.79 -2.27 -6.96
N GLU A 45 -2.85 -1.00 -7.38
CA GLU A 45 -3.01 -0.63 -8.79
C GLU A 45 -1.84 -1.12 -9.66
N GLY A 46 -0.61 -0.96 -9.18
CA GLY A 46 0.57 -1.41 -9.93
C GLY A 46 0.64 -2.93 -10.07
N LEU A 47 0.24 -3.68 -9.03
CA LEU A 47 0.21 -5.13 -9.05
C LEU A 47 -0.93 -5.67 -9.93
N ASP A 48 -2.11 -5.03 -9.90
CA ASP A 48 -3.26 -5.41 -10.73
C ASP A 48 -2.98 -5.18 -12.22
N ARG A 49 -2.33 -4.06 -12.57
CA ARG A 49 -1.89 -3.80 -13.95
C ARG A 49 -0.86 -4.82 -14.44
N SER A 50 0.10 -5.18 -13.57
CA SER A 50 1.10 -6.22 -13.87
C SER A 50 0.45 -7.59 -14.09
N ARG A 51 -0.57 -7.91 -13.29
CA ARG A 51 -1.38 -9.13 -13.44
C ARG A 51 -2.13 -9.18 -14.77
N LYS A 52 -2.85 -8.11 -15.12
CA LYS A 52 -3.62 -8.02 -16.37
C LYS A 52 -2.75 -8.12 -17.62
N ALA A 53 -1.49 -7.70 -17.53
CA ALA A 53 -0.53 -7.80 -18.63
C ALA A 53 0.06 -9.22 -18.80
N GLY A 54 -0.18 -10.15 -17.88
CA GLY A 54 0.35 -11.53 -17.95
C GLY A 54 1.87 -11.65 -17.75
N PHE A 55 2.56 -10.54 -17.53
CA PHE A 55 4.01 -10.50 -17.34
C PHE A 55 4.36 -9.69 -16.09
N ALA A 56 4.79 -10.40 -15.05
CA ALA A 56 5.36 -9.82 -13.85
C ALA A 56 6.81 -9.35 -14.14
N ASP A 57 6.97 -8.21 -14.80
CA ASP A 57 8.31 -7.66 -15.00
C ASP A 57 8.89 -7.21 -13.64
N PHE A 58 10.02 -7.80 -13.27
CA PHE A 58 10.77 -7.47 -12.07
C PHE A 58 11.09 -5.97 -11.99
N LYS A 59 11.37 -5.33 -13.13
CA LYS A 59 11.62 -3.88 -13.20
C LYS A 59 10.38 -3.06 -12.86
N ALA A 60 9.22 -3.47 -13.38
CA ALA A 60 7.96 -2.80 -13.12
C ALA A 60 7.56 -2.91 -11.64
N GLN A 61 7.80 -4.08 -11.01
CA GLN A 61 7.57 -4.25 -9.59
C GLN A 61 8.49 -3.36 -8.76
N ILE A 62 9.81 -3.38 -8.99
CA ILE A 62 10.72 -2.48 -8.24
C ILE A 62 10.28 -1.03 -8.36
N LEU A 63 9.90 -0.58 -9.56
CA LEU A 63 9.44 0.79 -9.78
C LEU A 63 8.14 1.09 -9.02
N CYS A 64 7.15 0.20 -9.08
CA CYS A 64 5.88 0.35 -8.38
C CYS A 64 6.08 0.48 -6.86
N TRP A 65 6.85 -0.43 -6.27
CA TRP A 65 7.14 -0.43 -4.84
C TRP A 65 7.95 0.81 -4.43
N SER A 66 8.90 1.26 -5.26
CA SER A 66 9.66 2.49 -5.01
C SER A 66 8.77 3.73 -5.06
N LEU A 67 7.83 3.81 -6.01
CA LEU A 67 6.88 4.91 -6.12
C LEU A 67 5.92 4.95 -4.93
N ALA A 68 5.52 3.79 -4.40
CA ALA A 68 4.68 3.71 -3.23
C ALA A 68 5.36 4.24 -1.94
N MET A 69 6.69 4.25 -1.90
CA MET A 69 7.45 4.82 -0.77
C MET A 69 7.49 6.35 -0.78
N ILE A 70 7.28 7.00 -1.93
CA ILE A 70 7.29 8.46 -2.04
C ILE A 70 6.30 9.11 -1.07
N PRO A 71 4.99 8.77 -1.07
CA PRO A 71 4.06 9.36 -0.12
C PRO A 71 4.43 9.02 1.33
N VAL A 72 4.96 7.82 1.59
CA VAL A 72 5.37 7.41 2.95
C VAL A 72 6.45 8.34 3.50
N TYR A 73 7.49 8.61 2.71
CA TYR A 73 8.55 9.50 3.14
C TYR A 73 8.11 10.96 3.12
N VAL A 74 7.36 11.43 2.11
CA VAL A 74 6.93 12.84 2.06
C VAL A 74 6.04 13.18 3.26
N PHE A 75 4.95 12.44 3.46
CA PHE A 75 4.03 12.71 4.57
C PHE A 75 4.63 12.35 5.93
N GLY A 76 5.43 11.28 6.00
CA GLY A 76 6.13 10.87 7.22
C GLY A 76 7.12 11.92 7.70
N THR A 77 8.00 12.41 6.82
CA THR A 77 9.06 13.37 7.18
C THR A 77 8.49 14.75 7.51
N LEU A 78 7.50 15.24 6.73
CA LEU A 78 6.84 16.51 7.01
C LEU A 78 6.13 16.49 8.37
N TRP A 79 5.42 15.40 8.68
CA TRP A 79 4.77 15.24 9.97
C TRP A 79 5.78 15.12 11.11
N LEU A 80 6.88 14.39 10.90
CA LEU A 80 7.91 14.19 11.91
C LEU A 80 8.60 15.51 12.29
N ALA A 81 8.88 16.36 11.31
CA ALA A 81 9.45 17.68 11.51
C ALA A 81 8.55 18.56 12.41
N GLU A 82 7.25 18.58 12.13
CA GLU A 82 6.27 19.30 12.95
C GLU A 82 6.09 18.68 14.34
N ALA A 83 6.02 17.35 14.42
CA ALA A 83 5.79 16.63 15.66
C ALA A 83 6.93 16.76 16.67
N LEU A 84 8.17 16.82 16.18
CA LEU A 84 9.37 16.97 17.01
C LEU A 84 9.90 18.42 17.04
N SER A 85 9.28 19.34 16.28
CA SER A 85 9.73 20.72 16.11
C SER A 85 11.22 20.80 15.71
N VAL A 86 11.62 19.94 14.76
CA VAL A 86 12.99 19.86 14.21
C VAL A 86 13.01 20.33 12.75
N ASP A 87 14.19 20.67 12.25
CA ASP A 87 14.34 21.04 10.84
C ASP A 87 14.13 19.83 9.91
N LEU A 88 13.75 20.09 8.65
CA LEU A 88 13.44 19.04 7.67
C LEU A 88 14.65 18.14 7.39
N ALA A 89 15.86 18.69 7.41
CA ALA A 89 17.09 17.91 7.24
C ALA A 89 17.25 16.88 8.38
N GLN A 90 17.00 17.29 9.62
CA GLN A 90 17.10 16.41 10.78
C GLN A 90 15.97 15.37 10.81
N ALA A 91 14.75 15.76 10.44
CA ALA A 91 13.64 14.83 10.27
C ALA A 91 13.95 13.77 9.20
N TYR A 92 14.64 14.14 8.11
CA TYR A 92 15.07 13.21 7.07
C TYR A 92 16.13 12.22 7.58
N GLU A 93 17.16 12.70 8.28
CA GLU A 93 18.20 11.84 8.87
C GLU A 93 17.59 10.82 9.84
N TRP A 94 16.58 11.22 10.62
CA TRP A 94 15.98 10.33 11.62
C TRP A 94 14.89 9.41 11.03
N GLY A 95 14.14 9.94 10.06
CA GLY A 95 12.91 9.33 9.57
C GLY A 95 13.03 8.61 8.22
N VAL A 96 14.09 8.86 7.45
CA VAL A 96 14.24 8.32 6.09
C VAL A 96 15.56 7.59 5.92
N GLU A 97 16.68 8.21 6.29
CA GLU A 97 18.02 7.66 6.07
C GLU A 97 18.22 6.22 6.60
N PRO A 98 17.90 5.89 7.87
CA PRO A 98 18.07 4.52 8.38
C PRO A 98 17.10 3.52 7.74
N PHE A 99 15.94 3.99 7.26
CA PHE A 99 14.92 3.14 6.66
C PHE A 99 15.18 2.85 5.19
N LEU A 100 15.87 3.74 4.47
CA LEU A 100 16.08 3.64 3.03
C LEU A 100 16.80 2.34 2.65
N LEU A 101 17.87 2.00 3.37
CA LEU A 101 18.65 0.78 3.12
C LEU A 101 17.82 -0.48 3.41
N TRP A 102 17.04 -0.45 4.49
CA TRP A 102 16.19 -1.56 4.90
C TRP A 102 15.02 -1.78 3.94
N ASP A 103 14.40 -0.70 3.47
CA ASP A 103 13.29 -0.76 2.51
C ASP A 103 13.77 -1.19 1.13
N PHE A 104 14.96 -0.78 0.70
CA PHE A 104 15.57 -1.32 -0.52
C PHE A 104 15.68 -2.85 -0.47
N GLY A 105 16.17 -3.41 0.65
CA GLY A 105 16.24 -4.86 0.84
C GLY A 105 14.88 -5.54 0.74
N LYS A 106 13.84 -4.96 1.35
CA LYS A 106 12.46 -5.49 1.27
C LYS A 106 11.91 -5.44 -0.15
N ILE A 107 12.11 -4.34 -0.87
CA ILE A 107 11.60 -4.16 -2.23
C ILE A 107 12.19 -5.22 -3.16
N VAL A 108 13.50 -5.47 -3.07
CA VAL A 108 14.16 -6.51 -3.87
C VAL A 108 13.62 -7.90 -3.52
N LEU A 109 13.45 -8.19 -2.23
CA LEU A 109 12.90 -9.47 -1.78
C LEU A 109 11.46 -9.65 -2.25
N LEU A 110 10.61 -8.64 -2.12
CA LEU A 110 9.21 -8.68 -2.53
C LEU A 110 9.08 -8.83 -4.04
N ALA A 111 9.86 -8.09 -4.83
CA ALA A 111 9.91 -8.25 -6.27
C ALA A 111 10.35 -9.68 -6.66
N PHE A 112 11.30 -10.26 -5.95
CA PHE A 112 11.71 -11.65 -6.20
C PHE A 112 10.58 -12.64 -5.88
N VAL A 113 9.91 -12.48 -4.73
CA VAL A 113 8.79 -13.34 -4.33
C VAL A 113 7.62 -13.22 -5.32
N THR A 114 7.24 -12.01 -5.71
CA THR A 114 6.11 -11.79 -6.63
C THR A 114 6.41 -12.19 -8.07
N THR A 115 7.67 -12.26 -8.50
CA THR A 115 8.03 -12.80 -9.83
C THR A 115 8.29 -14.30 -9.86
N LYS A 116 8.79 -14.90 -8.76
CA LYS A 116 9.21 -16.31 -8.74
C LYS A 116 8.25 -17.26 -8.05
N VAL A 117 7.56 -16.81 -7.00
CA VAL A 117 6.70 -17.66 -6.18
C VAL A 117 5.24 -17.52 -6.62
N TRP A 118 4.84 -16.30 -6.99
CA TRP A 118 3.50 -16.06 -7.51
C TRP A 118 3.46 -16.32 -9.02
N SER A 119 3.19 -17.57 -9.41
CA SER A 119 2.75 -17.84 -10.78
C SER A 119 1.41 -17.16 -10.95
N TYR A 120 1.34 -16.10 -11.74
CA TYR A 120 0.09 -15.44 -12.07
C TYR A 120 -0.72 -16.38 -12.97
N GLU A 121 -1.56 -17.22 -12.36
CA GLU A 121 -2.71 -17.75 -13.10
C GLU A 121 -3.62 -16.55 -13.41
N SER A 122 -3.71 -16.22 -14.70
CA SER A 122 -4.88 -15.54 -15.22
C SER A 122 -6.04 -16.47 -14.92
N PHE A 123 -6.89 -16.08 -13.96
CA PHE A 123 -8.23 -16.61 -13.98
C PHE A 123 -8.84 -15.96 -15.21
N ASP A 124 -8.81 -16.69 -16.31
CA ASP A 124 -9.51 -16.32 -17.52
C ASP A 124 -10.96 -16.07 -17.10
N GLU A 125 -11.47 -14.87 -17.37
CA GLU A 125 -12.86 -14.50 -17.15
C GLU A 125 -13.75 -15.28 -18.15
N GLU A 126 -13.82 -16.60 -18.00
CA GLU A 126 -14.89 -17.40 -18.57
C GLU A 126 -16.02 -17.47 -17.53
N GLU A 127 -16.88 -16.46 -17.47
CA GLU A 127 -18.32 -16.69 -17.27
C GLU A 127 -19.14 -15.40 -17.43
N GLN A 128 -20.18 -15.53 -18.25
CA GLN A 128 -21.37 -14.66 -18.39
C GLN A 128 -21.42 -13.69 -19.58
N GLU A 129 -21.19 -14.20 -20.79
CA GLU A 129 -21.91 -13.72 -21.99
C GLU A 129 -23.14 -14.60 -22.34
N ASP A 130 -23.37 -15.72 -21.64
CA ASP A 130 -24.41 -16.73 -21.95
C ASP A 130 -25.76 -16.55 -21.24
N VAL A 131 -26.18 -15.32 -20.96
CA VAL A 131 -27.55 -15.03 -20.45
C VAL A 131 -28.26 -14.02 -21.35
N SER A 132 -28.40 -14.33 -22.64
CA SER A 132 -29.29 -13.54 -23.53
C SER A 132 -30.09 -14.33 -24.57
N GLU A 133 -30.22 -15.66 -24.47
CA GLU A 133 -31.05 -16.43 -25.39
C GLU A 133 -32.21 -17.18 -24.70
N ASP A 134 -33.05 -16.45 -23.98
CA ASP A 134 -34.43 -16.90 -23.72
C ASP A 134 -35.32 -16.51 -24.92
N LYS A 135 -35.35 -17.37 -25.95
CA LYS A 135 -36.35 -17.27 -27.02
C LYS A 135 -37.67 -17.82 -26.51
N PRO A 136 -38.80 -17.09 -26.64
CA PRO A 136 -40.08 -17.59 -26.17
C PRO A 136 -40.52 -18.81 -27.00
N VAL A 137 -40.76 -19.93 -26.30
CA VAL A 137 -41.40 -21.13 -26.84
C VAL A 137 -42.81 -20.77 -27.32
N LYS A 138 -43.01 -20.69 -28.64
CA LYS A 138 -44.35 -20.66 -29.24
C LYS A 138 -44.98 -22.05 -29.10
N ILE A 139 -45.79 -22.24 -28.08
CA ILE A 139 -46.78 -23.31 -28.03
C ILE A 139 -47.87 -22.97 -29.05
N THR A 140 -48.03 -23.80 -30.08
CA THR A 140 -49.23 -23.80 -30.91
C THR A 140 -49.75 -25.24 -30.93
N VAL A 141 -50.99 -25.40 -30.45
CA VAL A 141 -51.80 -26.63 -30.43
C VAL A 141 -52.22 -26.99 -31.84
#